data_AF-A0AA37UQC0-F1
#
_entry.id   AF-A0AA37UQC0-F1
#
_cell.length_a   1.000
_cell.length_b   1.000
_cell.length_c   1.000
_cell.angle_alpha   90.00
_cell.angle_beta   90.00
_cell.angle_gamma   90.00
#
_symmetry.space_group_name_H-M   'P 1'
#
loop_
_entity.id
_entity.type
_entity.pdbx_description
1 polymer ?
#
loop_
_entity_poly.entity_id
_entity_poly.type
_entity_poly.pdbx_seq_one_letter_code
_entity_poly.pdbx_strand_id
1 'polypeptide(L)'
;MAPQQNTFAVIPAAPGRVGGAPSKPPMTSKQAQKLYKQANKEPRRSKAEQRKWEKERQEEIRKELEKERAAVKARAARERKKAKEEEARENRRRAGQPLYDCSICAREWHEPEERLIRRTDTERRRDSRKFTREQTKAPASIAGRENRVVLVVTSVCAF
;
A
#
# COMPACT_ATOMS: atom_id res chain seq x y z
N MET A 1 -10.54 -58.99 -82.91
CA MET A 1 -10.23 -57.54 -82.80
C MET A 1 -9.49 -57.33 -81.48
N ALA A 2 -8.29 -56.75 -81.53
CA ALA A 2 -7.36 -56.67 -80.40
C ALA A 2 -7.79 -55.63 -79.33
N PRO A 3 -7.41 -55.80 -78.04
CA PRO A 3 -7.82 -54.90 -76.96
C PRO A 3 -7.12 -53.55 -77.07
N GLN A 4 -7.89 -52.47 -77.00
CA GLN A 4 -7.41 -51.09 -77.10
C GLN A 4 -6.85 -50.62 -75.76
N GLN A 5 -5.57 -50.22 -75.73
CA GLN A 5 -4.93 -49.66 -74.53
C GLN A 5 -5.29 -48.18 -74.36
N ASN A 6 -5.64 -47.78 -73.14
CA ASN A 6 -5.93 -46.38 -72.82
C ASN A 6 -4.62 -45.61 -72.59
N THR A 7 -4.38 -44.58 -73.40
CA THR A 7 -3.28 -43.64 -73.23
C THR A 7 -3.68 -42.47 -72.33
N PHE A 8 -2.74 -41.99 -71.51
CA PHE A 8 -2.95 -40.83 -70.65
C PHE A 8 -2.66 -39.54 -71.43
N ALA A 9 -3.60 -38.60 -71.40
CA ALA A 9 -3.42 -37.27 -71.96
C ALA A 9 -2.71 -36.37 -70.94
N VAL A 10 -1.56 -35.82 -71.34
CA VAL A 10 -0.85 -34.81 -70.54
C VAL A 10 -1.66 -33.52 -70.57
N ILE A 11 -2.14 -33.08 -69.41
CA ILE A 11 -2.83 -31.80 -69.26
C ILE A 11 -1.79 -30.68 -69.45
N PRO A 12 -1.90 -29.82 -70.48
CA PRO A 12 -0.99 -28.69 -70.60
C PRO A 12 -1.22 -27.76 -69.41
N ALA A 13 -0.13 -27.37 -68.74
CA ALA A 13 -0.16 -26.44 -67.63
C ALA A 13 -0.97 -25.20 -68.01
N ALA A 14 -1.99 -24.89 -67.20
CA ALA A 14 -2.99 -23.87 -67.49
C ALA A 14 -2.38 -22.56 -68.05
N PRO A 15 -2.95 -21.96 -69.11
CA PRO A 15 -2.48 -20.70 -69.66
C PRO A 15 -2.94 -19.56 -68.72
N GLY A 16 -2.20 -19.32 -67.65
CA GLY A 16 -2.65 -18.39 -66.62
C GLY A 16 -1.60 -17.79 -65.68
N ARG A 17 -0.29 -18.00 -65.91
CA ARG A 17 0.75 -17.25 -65.19
C ARG A 17 1.86 -16.76 -66.12
N VAL A 18 1.44 -15.99 -67.11
CA VAL A 18 2.30 -14.98 -67.75
C VAL A 18 2.25 -13.76 -66.84
N GLY A 19 3.23 -13.64 -65.95
CA GLY A 19 3.25 -12.60 -64.92
C GLY A 19 4.07 -13.09 -63.75
N GLY A 20 5.39 -13.10 -63.96
CA GLY A 20 6.36 -13.50 -62.95
C GLY A 20 6.02 -12.84 -61.62
N ALA A 21 5.75 -13.66 -60.61
CA ALA A 21 5.83 -13.18 -59.23
C ALA A 21 7.17 -12.45 -59.13
N PRO A 22 7.24 -11.22 -58.59
CA PRO A 22 8.49 -10.49 -58.52
C PRO A 22 9.46 -11.42 -57.81
N SER A 23 10.40 -11.94 -58.59
CA SER A 23 11.45 -12.86 -58.15
C SER A 23 12.37 -12.01 -57.32
N LYS A 24 11.91 -11.69 -56.11
CA LYS A 24 12.75 -11.14 -55.07
C LYS A 24 13.73 -12.28 -54.84
N PRO A 25 15.02 -12.09 -55.17
CA PRO A 25 16.00 -13.13 -54.95
C PRO A 25 15.88 -13.58 -53.49
N PRO A 26 16.05 -14.89 -53.21
CA PRO A 26 15.93 -15.42 -51.86
C PRO A 26 16.81 -14.56 -50.94
N MET A 27 16.19 -14.02 -49.90
CA MET A 27 16.82 -13.05 -49.02
C MET A 27 18.13 -13.62 -48.47
N THR A 28 19.21 -12.86 -48.60
CA THR A 28 20.51 -13.31 -48.08
C THR A 28 20.44 -13.42 -46.56
N SER A 29 21.17 -14.37 -45.96
CA SER A 29 21.25 -14.53 -44.49
C SER A 29 21.53 -13.21 -43.76
N LYS A 30 22.38 -12.34 -44.34
CA LYS A 30 22.66 -10.99 -43.82
C LYS A 30 21.45 -10.07 -43.85
N GLN A 31 20.67 -10.09 -44.93
CA GLN A 31 19.43 -9.31 -45.05
C GLN A 31 18.36 -9.84 -44.08
N ALA A 32 18.27 -11.16 -43.89
CA ALA A 32 17.37 -11.78 -42.92
C ALA A 32 17.72 -11.36 -41.48
N GLN A 33 18.99 -11.43 -41.11
CA GLN A 33 19.47 -10.96 -39.81
C GLN A 33 19.23 -9.46 -39.62
N LYS A 34 19.36 -8.65 -40.69
CA LYS A 34 19.08 -7.21 -40.62
C LYS A 34 17.61 -6.93 -40.37
N LEU A 35 16.70 -7.61 -41.08
CA LEU A 35 15.26 -7.50 -40.84
C LEU A 35 14.87 -7.99 -39.45
N TYR A 36 15.44 -9.11 -38.99
CA TYR A 36 15.22 -9.61 -37.64
C TYR A 36 15.69 -8.58 -36.59
N LYS A 37 16.87 -8.00 -36.75
CA LYS A 37 17.37 -6.95 -35.85
C LYS A 37 16.53 -5.67 -35.93
N GLN A 38 15.95 -5.33 -37.08
CA GLN A 38 15.08 -4.18 -37.24
C GLN A 38 13.69 -4.42 -36.63
N ALA A 39 13.13 -5.62 -36.79
CA ALA A 39 11.85 -6.02 -36.21
C ALA A 39 11.92 -6.17 -34.68
N ASN A 40 13.05 -6.65 -34.16
CA ASN A 40 13.29 -6.80 -32.71
C ASN A 40 14.00 -5.59 -32.09
N LYS A 41 14.10 -4.47 -32.80
CA LYS A 41 14.53 -3.22 -32.18
C LYS A 41 13.39 -2.73 -31.31
N GLU A 42 13.45 -3.07 -30.03
CA GLU A 42 12.64 -2.38 -29.04
C GLU A 42 12.90 -0.88 -29.14
N PRO A 43 11.86 -0.02 -29.01
CA PRO A 43 12.03 1.42 -28.96
C PRO A 43 13.08 1.76 -27.90
N ARG A 44 14.25 2.21 -28.33
CA ARG A 44 15.29 2.69 -27.41
C ARG A 44 14.70 3.88 -26.68
N ARG A 45 14.28 3.67 -25.43
CA ARG A 45 13.85 4.74 -24.52
C ARG A 45 14.85 5.89 -24.62
N SER A 46 14.34 7.11 -24.77
CA SER A 46 15.21 8.30 -24.82
C SER A 46 16.11 8.32 -23.59
N LYS A 47 17.34 8.84 -23.69
CA LYS A 47 18.27 8.93 -22.53
C LYS A 47 17.62 9.59 -21.31
N ALA A 48 16.67 10.51 -21.54
CA ALA A 48 15.90 11.15 -20.47
C ALA A 48 14.94 10.19 -19.75
N GLU A 49 14.31 9.27 -20.47
CA GLU A 49 13.40 8.26 -19.90
C GLU A 49 14.18 7.17 -19.15
N GLN A 50 15.36 6.77 -19.67
CA GLN A 50 16.24 5.83 -18.98
C GLN A 50 16.70 6.39 -17.62
N ARG A 51 17.11 7.66 -17.57
CA ARG A 51 17.50 8.31 -16.31
C ARG A 51 16.35 8.42 -15.31
N LYS A 52 15.11 8.60 -15.77
CA LYS A 52 13.93 8.62 -14.89
C LYS A 52 13.70 7.23 -14.31
N TRP A 53 13.70 6.20 -15.15
CA TRP A 53 13.55 4.81 -14.73
C TRP A 53 14.64 4.37 -13.74
N GLU A 54 15.90 4.72 -14.02
CA GLU A 54 17.03 4.43 -13.14
C GLU A 54 16.90 5.15 -11.79
N LYS A 55 16.45 6.40 -11.78
CA LYS A 55 16.22 7.17 -10.54
C LYS A 55 15.07 6.58 -9.73
N GLU A 56 13.93 6.29 -10.36
CA GLU A 56 12.78 5.67 -9.69
C GLU A 56 13.19 4.33 -9.06
N ARG A 57 13.92 3.50 -9.79
CA ARG A 57 14.43 2.22 -9.27
C ARG A 57 15.43 2.43 -8.12
N GLN A 58 16.27 3.46 -8.19
CA GLN A 58 17.20 3.79 -7.12
C GLN A 58 16.49 4.32 -5.86
N GLU A 59 15.40 5.07 -6.04
CA GLU A 59 14.57 5.58 -4.95
C GLU A 59 13.80 4.46 -4.24
N GLU A 60 13.31 3.47 -4.98
CA GLU A 60 12.71 2.26 -4.39
C GLU A 60 13.70 1.51 -3.50
N ILE A 61 14.92 1.29 -4.00
CA ILE A 61 16.00 0.65 -3.23
C ILE A 61 16.32 1.47 -1.97
N ARG A 62 16.42 2.79 -2.08
CA ARG A 62 16.66 3.66 -0.91
C ARG A 62 15.53 3.56 0.11
N LYS A 63 14.28 3.57 -0.35
CA LYS A 63 13.09 3.47 0.50
C LYS A 63 13.02 2.15 1.25
N GLU A 64 13.41 1.04 0.62
CA GLU A 64 13.49 -0.27 1.28
C GLU A 64 14.57 -0.29 2.36
N LEU A 65 15.78 0.20 2.05
CA LEU A 65 16.88 0.29 3.02
C LEU A 65 16.54 1.20 4.20
N GLU A 66 15.81 2.29 3.98
CA GLU A 66 15.36 3.18 5.06
C GLU A 66 14.35 2.49 5.98
N LYS A 67 13.41 1.72 5.43
CA LYS A 67 12.46 0.91 6.23
C LYS A 67 13.20 -0.13 7.07
N GLU A 68 14.18 -0.83 6.49
CA GLU A 68 15.00 -1.81 7.22
C GLU A 68 15.80 -1.14 8.34
N ARG A 69 16.46 -0.02 8.07
CA ARG A 69 17.20 0.76 9.08
C ARG A 69 16.28 1.24 10.20
N ALA A 70 15.07 1.71 9.87
CA ALA A 70 14.09 2.12 10.87
C ALA A 70 13.63 0.94 11.73
N ALA A 71 13.38 -0.23 11.12
CA ALA A 71 13.00 -1.44 11.84
C ALA A 71 14.12 -1.93 12.77
N VAL A 72 15.37 -1.94 12.29
CA VAL A 72 16.56 -2.30 13.10
C VAL A 72 16.72 -1.33 14.27
N LYS A 73 16.61 -0.01 14.03
CA LYS A 73 16.70 0.99 15.09
C LYS A 73 15.59 0.82 16.14
N ALA A 74 14.37 0.49 15.71
CA ALA A 74 13.25 0.22 16.60
C ALA A 74 13.49 -1.06 17.44
N ARG A 75 14.00 -2.13 16.85
CA ARG A 75 14.39 -3.36 17.57
C ARG A 75 15.49 -3.09 18.57
N ALA A 76 16.57 -2.40 18.17
CA ALA A 76 17.65 -2.01 19.05
C ALA A 76 17.18 -1.15 20.23
N ALA A 77 16.23 -0.23 20.02
CA ALA A 77 15.66 0.57 21.10
C ALA A 77 14.83 -0.29 22.08
N ARG A 78 14.08 -1.28 21.58
CA ARG A 78 13.32 -2.22 22.42
C ARG A 78 14.24 -3.15 23.20
N GLU A 79 15.28 -3.67 22.57
CA GLU A 79 16.30 -4.51 23.23
C GLU A 79 17.04 -3.75 24.32
N ARG A 80 17.43 -2.49 24.07
CA ARG A 80 18.04 -1.63 25.11
C ARG A 80 17.10 -1.39 26.29
N LYS A 81 15.79 -1.25 26.05
CA LYS A 81 14.80 -1.13 27.15
C LYS A 81 14.69 -2.45 27.92
N LYS A 82 14.61 -3.57 27.19
CA LYS A 82 14.52 -4.91 27.78
C LYS A 82 15.75 -5.25 28.61
N ALA A 83 16.95 -4.95 28.11
CA ALA A 83 18.20 -5.16 28.82
C ALA A 83 18.28 -4.35 30.13
N LYS A 84 17.86 -3.08 30.11
CA LYS A 84 17.79 -2.26 31.32
C LYS A 84 16.78 -2.77 32.34
N GLU A 85 15.65 -3.31 31.87
CA GLU A 85 14.63 -3.90 32.73
C GLU A 85 15.10 -5.23 33.33
N GLU A 86 15.79 -6.07 32.55
CA GLU A 86 16.40 -7.32 33.00
C GLU A 86 17.51 -7.04 34.03
N GLU A 87 18.37 -6.05 33.80
CA GLU A 87 19.40 -5.61 34.76
C GLU A 87 18.77 -5.08 36.07
N ALA A 88 17.73 -4.25 35.97
CA ALA A 88 16.99 -3.79 37.14
C ALA A 88 16.29 -4.95 37.88
N ARG A 89 15.83 -5.97 37.16
CA ARG A 89 15.23 -7.18 37.74
C ARG A 89 16.28 -8.05 38.43
N GLU A 90 17.46 -8.20 37.85
CA GLU A 90 18.57 -8.91 38.47
C GLU A 90 19.11 -8.18 39.70
N ASN A 91 19.23 -6.85 39.65
CA ASN A 91 19.62 -6.05 40.80
C ASN A 91 18.60 -6.16 41.93
N ARG A 92 17.29 -6.15 41.63
CA ARG A 92 16.24 -6.42 42.63
C ARG A 92 16.32 -7.84 43.21
N ARG A 93 16.61 -8.84 42.37
CA ARG A 93 16.85 -10.24 42.82
C ARG A 93 18.06 -10.34 43.74
N ARG A 94 19.20 -9.72 43.38
CA ARG A 94 20.42 -9.71 44.20
C ARG A 94 20.24 -8.93 45.50
N ALA A 95 19.47 -7.84 45.47
CA ALA A 95 19.14 -7.03 46.65
C ALA A 95 18.02 -7.64 47.52
N GLY A 96 17.47 -8.81 47.17
CA GLY A 96 16.40 -9.46 47.93
C GLY A 96 15.07 -8.70 47.95
N GLN A 97 14.88 -7.73 47.04
CA GLN A 97 13.64 -6.97 46.92
C GLN A 97 12.56 -7.80 46.20
N PRO A 98 11.30 -7.74 46.64
CA PRO A 98 10.21 -8.48 46.00
C PRO A 98 10.05 -8.03 44.54
N LEU A 99 9.90 -9.02 43.65
CA LEU A 99 9.77 -8.83 42.20
C LEU A 99 8.47 -8.13 41.80
N TYR A 100 7.48 -8.16 42.68
CA TYR A 100 6.19 -7.52 42.52
C TYR A 100 5.98 -6.60 43.73
N ASP A 101 5.60 -5.36 43.46
CA ASP A 101 5.14 -4.45 44.50
C ASP A 101 3.79 -4.97 44.99
N CYS A 102 3.77 -5.66 46.13
CA CYS A 102 2.55 -6.15 46.78
C CYS A 102 1.56 -5.03 47.15
N SER A 103 1.96 -3.76 47.02
CA SER A 103 1.08 -2.59 47.16
C SER A 103 0.00 -2.50 46.09
N ILE A 104 0.17 -3.14 44.92
CA ILE A 104 -0.88 -3.21 43.89
C ILE A 104 -2.04 -4.08 44.38
N CYS A 105 -1.76 -5.22 45.02
CA CYS A 105 -2.79 -6.06 45.63
C CYS A 105 -3.50 -5.32 46.77
N ALA A 106 -2.78 -4.54 47.59
CA ALA A 106 -3.41 -3.72 48.63
C ALA A 106 -4.28 -2.57 48.05
N ARG A 107 -3.89 -2.02 46.89
CA ARG A 107 -4.60 -0.93 46.20
C ARG A 107 -5.84 -1.40 45.45
N GLU A 108 -5.83 -2.60 44.88
CA GLU A 108 -7.02 -3.25 44.31
C GLU A 108 -8.02 -3.67 45.39
N TRP A 109 -7.54 -4.01 46.60
CA TRP A 109 -8.41 -4.33 47.73
C TRP A 109 -9.04 -3.12 48.43
N HIS A 110 -8.54 -1.91 48.19
CA HIS A 110 -9.08 -0.67 48.77
C HIS A 110 -8.97 0.47 47.76
N GLU A 111 -9.87 0.52 46.77
CA GLU A 111 -9.94 1.68 45.87
C GLU A 111 -10.55 2.89 46.63
N PRO A 112 -9.88 4.05 46.68
CA PRO A 112 -10.44 5.24 47.30
C PRO A 112 -11.55 5.84 46.41
N GLU A 113 -12.72 6.11 46.98
CA GLU A 113 -13.93 6.58 46.30
C GLU A 113 -13.70 7.78 45.36
N GLU A 114 -12.74 8.65 45.68
CA GLU A 114 -12.38 9.82 44.87
C GLU A 114 -11.92 9.49 43.43
N ARG A 115 -11.34 8.31 43.22
CA ARG A 115 -10.88 7.88 41.89
C ARG A 115 -12.04 7.41 41.03
N LEU A 116 -13.06 6.78 41.64
CA LEU A 116 -14.28 6.36 40.97
C LEU A 116 -15.07 7.58 40.46
N ILE A 117 -15.20 8.62 41.29
CA ILE A 117 -15.88 9.89 40.93
C ILE A 117 -15.15 10.58 39.76
N ARG A 118 -13.82 10.64 39.79
CA ARG A 118 -13.04 11.20 38.66
C ARG A 118 -13.22 10.39 37.38
N ARG A 119 -13.33 9.05 37.46
CA ARG A 119 -13.59 8.20 36.28
C ARG A 119 -14.94 8.56 35.66
N THR A 120 -16.00 8.65 36.47
CA THR A 120 -17.34 9.04 36.01
C THR A 120 -17.37 10.45 35.40
N ASP A 121 -16.64 11.40 35.98
CA ASP A 121 -16.56 12.77 35.43
C ASP A 121 -15.82 12.80 34.09
N THR A 122 -14.76 12.00 33.93
CA THR A 122 -13.99 11.95 32.67
C THR A 122 -14.77 11.25 31.55
N GLU A 123 -15.55 10.21 31.86
CA GLU A 123 -16.41 9.52 30.92
C GLU A 123 -17.55 10.43 30.46
N ARG A 124 -18.22 11.11 31.40
CA ARG A 124 -19.25 12.11 31.11
C ARG A 124 -18.71 13.28 30.27
N ARG A 125 -17.48 13.73 30.53
CA ARG A 125 -16.78 14.76 29.74
C ARG A 125 -16.31 14.27 28.37
N ARG A 126 -16.16 12.96 28.17
CA ARG A 126 -15.79 12.35 26.89
C ARG A 126 -17.03 12.19 26.01
N ASP A 127 -18.16 11.78 26.57
CA ASP A 127 -19.40 11.57 25.82
C ASP A 127 -20.06 12.90 25.42
N SER A 128 -20.00 13.93 26.27
CA SER A 128 -20.38 15.30 25.90
C SER A 128 -19.53 15.88 24.76
N ARG A 129 -18.23 15.54 24.72
CA ARG A 129 -17.33 15.93 23.60
C ARG A 129 -17.59 15.17 22.31
N LYS A 130 -18.12 13.95 22.38
CA LYS A 130 -18.56 13.19 21.19
C LYS A 130 -19.86 13.76 20.63
N PHE A 131 -20.83 14.05 21.50
CA PHE A 131 -22.12 14.63 21.10
C PHE A 131 -21.96 15.99 20.40
N THR A 132 -21.09 16.86 20.91
CA THR A 132 -20.77 18.15 20.28
C THR A 132 -20.07 18.01 18.93
N ARG A 133 -19.18 17.01 18.79
CA ARG A 133 -18.46 16.74 17.54
C ARG A 133 -19.36 16.12 16.46
N GLU A 134 -20.37 15.36 16.84
CA GLU A 134 -21.38 14.80 15.92
C GLU A 134 -22.33 15.87 15.38
N GLN A 135 -22.73 16.85 16.20
CA GLN A 135 -23.53 18.00 15.78
C GLN A 135 -22.81 18.87 14.73
N THR A 136 -21.49 19.05 14.85
CA THR A 136 -20.68 19.82 13.88
C THR A 136 -20.39 19.08 12.57
N LYS A 137 -20.81 17.81 12.45
CA LYS A 137 -20.55 16.95 11.28
C LYS A 137 -21.80 16.70 10.43
N ALA A 138 -22.85 17.51 10.59
CA ALA A 138 -23.99 17.52 9.68
C ALA A 138 -23.55 18.12 8.32
N PRO A 139 -23.92 17.50 7.17
CA PRO A 139 -23.53 18.01 5.86
C PRO A 139 -24.19 19.36 5.60
N ALA A 140 -23.39 20.32 5.16
CA ALA A 140 -23.84 21.61 4.65
C ALA A 140 -24.63 21.40 3.34
N SER A 141 -25.89 21.00 3.46
CA SER A 141 -26.86 21.03 2.37
C SER A 141 -28.25 21.08 2.96
N ILE A 142 -28.82 22.29 3.06
CA ILE A 142 -30.19 22.64 2.67
C ILE A 142 -30.28 24.15 2.83
N ALA A 143 -30.31 24.83 1.70
CA ALA A 143 -30.63 26.24 1.60
C ALA A 143 -32.11 26.46 1.92
N GLY A 144 -32.40 27.49 2.72
CA GLY A 144 -33.63 28.28 2.69
C GLY A 144 -34.92 27.65 3.21
N ARG A 145 -35.37 28.11 4.39
CA ARG A 145 -36.67 28.79 4.58
C ARG A 145 -36.93 29.06 6.07
N GLU A 146 -37.11 30.35 6.36
CA GLU A 146 -38.10 30.95 7.26
C GLU A 146 -38.25 30.52 8.74
N ASN A 147 -38.21 31.59 9.56
CA ASN A 147 -39.00 31.87 10.75
C ASN A 147 -38.64 31.25 12.12
N ARG A 148 -38.09 32.15 12.96
CA ARG A 148 -38.49 32.43 14.35
C ARG A 148 -39.04 31.25 15.17
N VAL A 149 -38.27 30.83 16.17
CA VAL A 149 -38.74 30.89 17.57
C VAL A 149 -37.56 31.29 18.45
N VAL A 150 -37.64 32.52 18.95
CA VAL A 150 -36.95 32.95 20.16
C VAL A 150 -37.60 32.20 21.31
N LEU A 151 -36.85 31.37 22.03
CA LEU A 151 -37.22 30.97 23.38
C LEU A 151 -36.02 31.16 24.31
N VAL A 152 -36.12 32.31 24.98
CA VAL A 152 -35.41 32.73 26.17
C VAL A 152 -35.60 31.69 27.28
N VAL A 153 -34.51 31.18 27.85
CA VAL A 153 -34.44 30.86 29.30
C VAL A 153 -33.04 31.25 29.79
N THR A 154 -32.92 32.54 30.07
CA THR A 154 -32.37 33.14 31.29
C THR A 154 -31.44 32.27 32.17
N SER A 155 -30.17 32.66 32.16
CA SER A 155 -29.32 32.93 33.33
C SER A 155 -30.05 32.96 34.68
N VAL A 156 -29.64 32.08 35.60
CA VAL A 156 -29.61 32.36 37.04
C VAL A 156 -28.24 31.95 37.56
N CYS A 157 -27.36 32.94 37.69
CA CYS A 157 -26.27 32.95 38.67
C CYS A 157 -26.81 33.52 39.99
N ALA A 158 -26.11 33.19 41.08
CA ALA A 158 -26.20 33.73 42.46
C ALA A 158 -27.26 33.10 43.37
N PHE A 159 -26.85 32.20 44.26
CA PHE A 159 -26.34 32.51 45.60
C PHE A 159 -25.59 31.31 46.19
#